data_AF-A0A1H0NCX9-F1
#
_entry.id   AF-A0A1H0NCX9-F1
#
_cell.length_a   1.000
_cell.length_b   1.000
_cell.length_c   1.000
_cell.angle_alpha   90.00
_cell.angle_beta   90.00
_cell.angle_gamma   90.00
#
_symmetry.space_group_name_H-M   'P 1'
#
loop_
_entity.id
_entity.type
_entity.pdbx_description
1 polymer ?
#
loop_
_entity_poly.entity_id
_entity_poly.type
_entity_poly.pdbx_seq_one_letter_code
_entity_poly.pdbx_strand_id
1 'polypeptide(L)'
;MALITHVNVCNADNEIYCCLRNKIVKLDAQQKEQFCQGCKMFACDADGYERGVTCIWEDLRLVNNPHIAVDPLEEFTNNQIKEVPPEGPALFLFTTEW
;
A
#
# COMPACT_ATOMS: atom_id res chain seq x y z
N MET A 1 10.94 9.18 4.03
CA MET A 1 10.09 8.74 5.15
C MET A 1 10.48 7.32 5.55
N ALA A 2 9.76 6.65 6.46
CA ALA A 2 10.09 5.27 6.83
C ALA A 2 9.54 4.28 5.79
N LEU A 3 10.35 3.30 5.39
CA LEU A 3 9.88 2.16 4.60
C LEU A 3 9.10 1.22 5.52
N ILE A 4 7.83 1.00 5.21
CA ILE A 4 6.95 0.11 5.97
C ILE A 4 6.82 -1.22 5.23
N THR A 5 6.87 -2.32 5.97
CA THR A 5 6.65 -3.66 5.45
C THR A 5 5.16 -4.00 5.52
N HIS A 6 4.52 -4.16 4.36
CA HIS A 6 3.11 -4.53 4.22
C HIS A 6 2.98 -6.01 3.85
N VAL A 7 2.41 -6.80 4.74
CA VAL A 7 2.01 -8.19 4.48
C VAL A 7 0.59 -8.16 3.92
N ASN A 8 0.45 -8.33 2.61
CA ASN A 8 -0.84 -8.33 1.91
C ASN A 8 -1.34 -9.78 1.80
N VAL A 9 -2.31 -10.12 2.63
CA VAL A 9 -2.90 -11.45 2.71
C VAL A 9 -4.09 -11.52 1.76
N CYS A 10 -4.25 -12.66 1.08
CA CYS A 10 -5.39 -12.88 0.20
C CYS A 10 -6.70 -13.00 0.99
N ASN A 11 -7.76 -12.39 0.47
CA ASN A 11 -9.12 -12.69 0.91
C ASN A 11 -9.61 -14.08 0.42
N ALA A 12 -10.88 -14.40 0.66
CA ALA A 12 -11.50 -15.65 0.22
C ALA A 12 -11.44 -15.86 -1.30
N ASP A 13 -11.51 -14.78 -2.08
CA ASP A 13 -11.51 -14.75 -3.54
C ASP A 13 -10.10 -14.70 -4.17
N ASN A 14 -9.05 -14.89 -3.36
CA ASN A 14 -7.64 -14.77 -3.77
C ASN A 14 -7.23 -13.35 -4.19
N GLU A 15 -7.87 -12.33 -3.66
CA GLU A 15 -7.57 -10.95 -4.00
C GLU A 15 -6.70 -10.27 -2.94
N ILE A 16 -5.84 -9.37 -3.41
CA ILE A 16 -4.99 -8.49 -2.59
C ILE A 16 -5.09 -7.06 -3.10
N TYR A 17 -4.82 -6.09 -2.22
CA TYR A 17 -4.61 -4.71 -2.65
C TYR A 17 -3.21 -4.51 -3.24
N CYS A 18 -3.13 -3.91 -4.42
CA CYS A 18 -1.88 -3.52 -5.06
C CYS A 18 -1.70 -1.99 -4.98
N CYS A 19 -0.82 -1.53 -4.08
CA CYS A 19 -0.54 -0.09 -3.90
C CYS A 19 -0.02 0.56 -5.19
N LEU A 20 0.92 -0.07 -5.89
CA LEU A 20 1.50 0.50 -7.13
C LEU A 20 0.44 0.79 -8.20
N ARG A 21 -0.57 -0.08 -8.35
CA ARG A 21 -1.64 0.06 -9.34
C ARG A 21 -2.89 0.73 -8.78
N ASN A 22 -2.88 1.05 -7.48
CA ASN A 22 -4.02 1.52 -6.71
C ASN A 22 -5.32 0.75 -7.00
N LYS A 23 -5.28 -0.59 -6.93
CA LYS A 23 -6.47 -1.43 -7.13
C LYS A 23 -6.35 -2.80 -6.47
N ILE A 24 -7.49 -3.45 -6.30
CA ILE A 24 -7.59 -4.85 -5.91
C ILE A 24 -7.26 -5.73 -7.12
N VAL A 25 -6.42 -6.74 -6.92
CA VAL A 25 -6.01 -7.70 -7.96
C VAL A 25 -6.07 -9.11 -7.41
N LYS A 26 -6.37 -10.06 -8.29
CA LYS A 26 -6.30 -11.48 -7.94
C LYS A 26 -4.84 -11.96 -7.94
N LEU A 27 -4.39 -12.52 -6.83
CA LEU A 27 -3.05 -13.06 -6.64
C LEU A 27 -2.95 -14.48 -7.20
N ASP A 28 -2.94 -14.59 -8.52
CA ASP A 28 -2.64 -15.83 -9.22
C ASP A 28 -1.15 -15.89 -9.62
N ALA A 29 -0.67 -17.07 -10.05
CA ALA A 29 0.72 -17.25 -10.49
C ALA A 29 1.14 -16.23 -11.56
N GLN A 30 0.26 -15.96 -12.53
CA GLN A 30 0.49 -14.93 -13.55
C GLN A 30 0.69 -13.54 -12.95
N GLN A 31 -0.11 -13.17 -11.95
CA GLN A 31 0.02 -11.88 -11.27
C GLN A 31 1.35 -11.78 -10.53
N LYS A 32 1.78 -12.87 -9.87
CA LYS A 32 3.08 -12.94 -9.20
C LYS A 32 4.25 -12.83 -10.18
N GLU A 33 4.28 -13.68 -11.21
CA GLU A 33 5.40 -13.80 -12.14
C GLU A 33 5.52 -12.59 -13.08
N GLN A 34 4.40 -12.08 -13.61
CA GLN A 34 4.44 -11.03 -14.64
C GLN A 34 4.42 -9.61 -14.04
N PHE A 35 3.84 -9.44 -12.85
CA PHE A 35 3.67 -8.11 -12.26
C PHE A 35 4.40 -7.95 -10.94
N CYS A 36 4.24 -8.87 -9.98
CA CYS A 36 4.89 -8.72 -8.66
C CYS A 36 6.41 -8.80 -8.77
N GLN A 37 6.97 -9.76 -9.53
CA GLN A 37 8.43 -9.87 -9.69
C GLN A 37 9.09 -8.64 -10.33
N GLY A 38 8.36 -7.91 -11.19
CA GLY A 38 8.83 -6.65 -11.77
C GLY A 38 8.54 -5.41 -10.92
N CYS A 39 7.83 -5.56 -9.80
CA CYS A 39 7.40 -4.45 -8.96
C CYS A 39 8.51 -4.06 -7.97
N LYS A 40 8.87 -2.78 -7.96
CA LYS A 40 9.88 -2.23 -7.02
C LYS A 40 9.48 -2.35 -5.54
N MET A 41 8.19 -2.46 -5.28
CA MET A 41 7.65 -2.59 -3.91
C MET A 41 7.59 -4.05 -3.47
N PHE A 42 7.70 -5.03 -4.37
CA PHE A 42 7.62 -6.44 -3.99
C PHE A 42 8.91 -6.88 -3.31
N ALA A 43 8.79 -7.50 -2.13
CA ALA A 43 9.93 -8.01 -1.39
C ALA A 43 10.01 -9.54 -1.48
N CYS A 44 8.95 -10.24 -1.05
CA CYS A 44 8.88 -11.69 -1.05
C CYS A 44 7.43 -12.18 -0.90
N ASP A 45 7.23 -13.50 -0.92
CA ASP A 45 5.98 -14.10 -0.48
C ASP A 45 5.74 -13.84 1.03
N ALA A 46 4.47 -13.82 1.44
CA ALA A 46 4.11 -13.57 2.84
C ALA A 46 4.51 -14.77 3.71
N ASP A 47 5.51 -14.60 4.57
CA ASP A 47 5.93 -15.61 5.53
C ASP A 47 4.84 -15.80 6.60
N GLY A 48 4.48 -17.04 6.90
CA GLY A 48 3.41 -17.37 7.87
C GLY A 48 1.98 -17.32 7.33
N TYR A 49 1.75 -16.94 6.06
CA TYR A 49 0.45 -16.99 5.41
C TYR A 49 0.48 -17.89 4.17
N GLU A 50 -0.49 -18.80 4.03
CA GLU A 50 -0.53 -19.72 2.89
C GLU A 50 -0.65 -18.99 1.54
N ARG A 51 -1.28 -17.81 1.52
CA ARG A 51 -1.53 -17.01 0.31
C ARG A 51 -1.43 -15.51 0.60
N GLY A 52 -0.35 -14.90 0.13
CA GLY A 52 -0.11 -13.47 0.24
C GLY A 52 1.25 -13.06 -0.32
N VAL A 53 1.52 -11.76 -0.28
CA VAL A 53 2.82 -11.17 -0.64
C VAL A 53 3.22 -10.09 0.34
N THR A 54 4.53 -9.98 0.57
CA THR A 54 5.13 -8.89 1.33
C THR A 54 5.62 -7.83 0.37
N CYS A 55 5.14 -6.60 0.57
CA CYS A 55 5.54 -5.41 -0.17
C CYS A 55 6.15 -4.38 0.79
N ILE A 56 7.14 -3.63 0.34
CA ILE A 56 7.78 -2.57 1.11
C ILE A 56 7.65 -1.27 0.31
N TRP A 57 7.06 -0.25 0.93
CA TRP A 57 6.94 1.08 0.33
C TRP A 57 6.99 2.18 1.39
N GLU A 58 7.18 3.42 0.94
CA GLU A 58 7.02 4.60 1.80
C GLU A 58 5.53 4.87 1.98
N ASP A 59 4.96 4.42 3.09
CA ASP A 59 3.58 4.68 3.44
C ASP A 59 3.47 6.03 4.15
N LEU A 60 2.54 6.87 3.72
CA LEU A 60 2.30 8.18 4.32
C LEU A 60 1.38 8.10 5.53
N ARG A 61 0.69 6.97 5.71
CA ARG A 61 -0.26 6.73 6.79
C ARG A 61 0.49 6.32 8.06
N LEU A 62 -0.12 6.58 9.22
CA LEU A 62 0.36 6.11 10.51
C LEU A 62 -0.05 4.65 10.75
N VAL A 63 0.59 3.72 10.03
CA VAL A 63 0.37 2.28 10.17
C VAL A 63 1.52 1.58 10.92
N ASN A 64 1.26 0.39 11.43
CA ASN A 64 2.27 -0.42 12.11
C ASN A 64 3.35 -0.93 11.13
N ASN A 65 4.52 -1.32 11.65
CA ASN A 65 5.57 -1.95 10.85
C ASN A 65 6.03 -3.26 11.52
N PRO A 66 5.70 -4.46 10.96
CA PRO A 66 4.96 -4.67 9.73
C PRO A 66 3.46 -4.36 9.84
N HIS A 67 2.87 -3.84 8.75
CA HIS A 67 1.43 -3.69 8.58
C HIS A 67 0.86 -4.95 7.94
N ILE A 68 -0.24 -5.49 8.47
CA ILE A 68 -0.86 -6.70 7.95
C ILE A 68 -2.22 -6.31 7.34
N ALA A 69 -2.30 -6.34 6.02
CA ALA A 69 -3.52 -6.08 5.27
C ALA A 69 -4.22 -7.41 4.99
N VAL A 70 -5.24 -7.71 5.79
CA VAL A 70 -6.05 -8.94 5.68
C VAL A 70 -7.27 -8.78 4.77
N ASP A 71 -7.82 -7.57 4.72
CA ASP A 71 -8.94 -7.23 3.84
C ASP A 71 -8.46 -6.23 2.75
N PRO A 72 -8.48 -6.63 1.46
CA PRO A 72 -8.01 -5.78 0.38
C PRO A 72 -8.92 -4.57 0.11
N LEU A 73 -10.21 -4.66 0.43
CA LEU A 73 -11.16 -3.56 0.24
C LEU A 73 -11.00 -2.51 1.33
N GLU A 74 -10.85 -2.94 2.58
CA GLU A 74 -10.53 -2.07 3.71
C GLU A 74 -9.19 -1.35 3.46
N GLU A 75 -8.15 -2.10 3.06
CA GLU A 75 -6.84 -1.53 2.78
C GLU A 75 -6.88 -0.53 1.62
N PHE A 76 -7.60 -0.85 0.53
CA PHE A 76 -7.81 0.07 -0.58
C PHE A 76 -8.48 1.37 -0.12
N THR A 77 -9.55 1.25 0.67
CA THR A 77 -10.32 2.38 1.19
C THR A 77 -9.46 3.24 2.10
N ASN A 78 -8.74 2.63 3.04
CA ASN A 78 -7.82 3.32 3.94
C ASN A 78 -6.72 4.06 3.16
N ASN A 79 -6.22 3.47 2.08
CA ASN A 79 -5.20 4.12 1.25
C ASN A 79 -5.75 5.25 0.36
N GLN A 80 -7.08 5.39 0.21
CA GLN A 80 -7.69 6.55 -0.46
C GLN A 80 -7.90 7.74 0.48
N ILE A 81 -7.87 7.52 1.80
CA ILE A 81 -8.06 8.57 2.77
C ILE A 81 -6.81 9.46 2.76
N LYS A 82 -6.94 10.64 2.15
CA LYS A 82 -5.94 11.69 2.28
C LYS A 82 -6.09 12.30 3.66
N GLU A 83 -5.28 11.86 4.61
CA GLU A 83 -5.10 12.62 5.84
C GLU A 83 -4.43 13.94 5.47
N VAL A 84 -5.22 15.02 5.48
CA VAL A 84 -4.69 16.37 5.41
C VAL A 84 -4.20 16.71 6.81
N PRO A 85 -2.89 16.99 7.02
CA PRO A 85 -2.42 17.46 8.30
C PRO A 85 -3.25 18.68 8.74
N PRO A 86 -3.65 18.78 10.02
CA PRO A 86 -4.45 19.91 10.51
C PRO A 86 -3.72 21.25 10.37
N GLU A 87 -2.39 21.21 10.27
CA GLU A 87 -1.58 22.26 9.67
C GLU A 87 -1.74 22.20 8.15
N GLY A 88 -2.79 22.86 7.65
CA GLY A 88 -3.10 22.97 6.22
C GLY A 88 -1.92 23.52 5.39
N PRO A 89 -2.08 23.71 4.07
CA PRO A 89 -1.00 24.20 3.21
C PRO A 89 -0.59 25.63 3.60
N ALA A 90 0.28 25.77 4.60
CA ALA A 90 0.81 27.02 5.11
C ALA A 90 1.92 27.60 4.21
N LEU A 91 1.76 27.49 2.89
CA LEU A 91 2.70 28.02 1.90
C LEU A 91 1.99 28.53 0.65
N PHE A 92 0.92 29.31 0.82
CA PHE A 92 0.43 30.23 -0.23
C PHE A 92 -0.12 31.50 0.44
N LEU A 93 0.68 32.16 1.28
CA LEU A 93 0.46 33.56 1.62
C LEU A 93 1.27 34.42 0.66
N PHE A 94 0.59 34.88 -0.38
CA PHE A 94 0.80 36.13 -1.12
C PHE A 94 2.11 36.87 -0.83
N THR A 95 3.11 36.72 -1.72
CA THR A 95 4.05 37.82 -1.97
C THR A 95 3.38 38.81 -2.93
N THR A 96 2.57 39.72 -2.39
CA THR A 96 2.41 41.03 -3.03
C THR A 96 3.47 41.93 -2.44
N GLU A 97 4.62 41.96 -3.11
CA GLU A 97 5.60 43.04 -2.90
C GLU A 97 5.03 44.34 -3.48
N TRP A 98 5.41 45.41 -2.79
CA TRP A 98 4.85 46.77 -2.80
C TRP A 98 5.13 47.58 -4.06
#